data_AF-A0A969WZE5-F1
#
_entry.id   AF-A0A969WZE5-F1
#
_cell.length_a   1.000
_cell.length_b   1.000
_cell.length_c   1.000
_cell.angle_alpha   90.00
_cell.angle_beta   90.00
_cell.angle_gamma   90.00
#
_symmetry.space_group_name_H-M   'P 1'
#
loop_
_entity.id
_entity.type
_entity.pdbx_description
1 polymer ?
#
loop_
_entity_poly.entity_id
_entity_poly.type
_entity_poly.pdbx_seq_one_letter_code
_entity_poly.pdbx_strand_id
1 'polypeptide(L)'
;VYSSVEGLLRNPKAFFTYGRENIVNVLQAKPNTGHVVLGNLQQLGVIGPIVTQNIDDLHRRGGADHFYEVHGHFRSASCMNCSNQVPMGDLIARLDQGEIPPLCWDCGGILKPDVVLFGDMMPADFQEASLLANICQTVPKLMVVIGSSLTVSPVNYLPLEFNRIVIINNTPTETDYRAELVIREQIGQVMGKLWEEILELNDGKSPDPLPPGFNFGIMIAYLDNEVRFLQNQKSRPSVSLDSLTKHFGLVQADIKVARSIIAHSPQAPRQPLERAILDFYLQELNRMEFEIDSLISAMGLISQEEGSRIPKLINDYYNESLRILMTYARQENVLPEIVEKMATRAFGIYNFWTSANQTLGIALPAREELDRLKKIISERGVKADLNFN
;
A
#
# COMPACT_ATOMS: atom_id res chain seq x y z
N VAL A 1 20.67 -25.93 -0.04
CA VAL A 1 21.91 -25.65 0.71
C VAL A 1 22.65 -24.40 0.19
N TYR A 2 22.44 -23.97 -1.06
CA TYR A 2 23.10 -22.76 -1.62
C TYR A 2 22.30 -21.46 -1.45
N SER A 3 21.41 -21.42 -0.46
CA SER A 3 20.53 -20.28 -0.18
C SER A 3 20.58 -19.86 1.29
N SER A 4 21.56 -20.34 2.06
CA SER A 4 21.75 -20.01 3.48
C SER A 4 23.14 -19.44 3.75
N VAL A 5 23.25 -18.64 4.81
CA VAL A 5 24.54 -18.10 5.28
C VAL A 5 25.50 -19.22 5.66
N GLU A 6 25.01 -20.23 6.38
CA GLU A 6 25.83 -21.42 6.73
C GLU A 6 26.35 -22.13 5.48
N GLY A 7 25.54 -22.25 4.44
CA GLY A 7 25.93 -22.86 3.17
C GLY A 7 27.04 -22.08 2.47
N LEU A 8 26.91 -20.75 2.43
CA LEU A 8 27.95 -19.85 1.91
C LEU A 8 29.27 -20.02 2.69
N LEU A 9 29.23 -20.01 4.02
CA LEU A 9 30.45 -20.12 4.84
C LEU A 9 31.10 -21.51 4.74
N ARG A 10 30.30 -22.57 4.67
CA ARG A 10 30.79 -23.95 4.61
C ARG A 10 31.39 -24.32 3.26
N ASN A 11 30.81 -23.84 2.16
CA ASN A 11 31.32 -24.10 0.82
C ASN A 11 31.07 -22.91 -0.12
N PRO A 12 31.88 -21.83 0.01
CA PRO A 12 31.73 -20.64 -0.82
C PRO A 12 31.88 -20.95 -2.30
N LYS A 13 32.76 -21.91 -2.63
CA LYS A 13 32.99 -22.32 -4.02
C LYS A 13 31.72 -22.81 -4.69
N ALA A 14 30.99 -23.72 -4.04
CA ALA A 14 29.74 -24.21 -4.58
C ALA A 14 28.67 -23.11 -4.60
N PHE A 15 28.56 -22.28 -3.55
CA PHE A 15 27.61 -21.16 -3.52
C PHE A 15 27.77 -20.22 -4.72
N PHE A 16 28.98 -19.73 -4.98
CA PHE A 16 29.21 -18.79 -6.08
C PHE A 16 29.15 -19.45 -7.46
N THR A 17 29.58 -20.70 -7.59
CA THR A 17 29.52 -21.43 -8.88
C THR A 17 28.07 -21.62 -9.32
N TYR A 18 27.19 -22.11 -8.43
CA TYR A 18 25.78 -22.31 -8.75
C TYR A 18 24.96 -21.01 -8.74
N GLY A 19 25.34 -20.05 -7.89
CA GLY A 19 24.68 -18.75 -7.81
C GLY A 19 24.89 -17.89 -9.06
N ARG A 20 26.10 -17.93 -9.66
CA ARG A 20 26.49 -17.09 -10.81
C ARG A 20 25.52 -17.20 -11.98
N GLU A 21 25.17 -18.41 -12.42
CA GLU A 21 24.28 -18.59 -13.57
C GLU A 21 22.90 -17.98 -13.34
N ASN A 22 22.36 -18.16 -12.12
CA ASN A 22 21.09 -17.57 -11.74
C ASN A 22 21.13 -16.05 -11.66
N ILE A 23 22.22 -15.48 -11.11
CA ILE A 23 22.40 -14.02 -11.01
C ILE A 23 22.38 -13.39 -12.41
N VAL A 24 23.14 -13.93 -13.36
CA VAL A 24 23.21 -13.40 -14.73
C VAL A 24 21.83 -13.44 -15.40
N ASN A 25 21.11 -14.55 -15.28
CA ASN A 25 19.77 -14.69 -15.85
C ASN A 25 18.79 -13.66 -15.28
N VAL A 26 18.84 -13.43 -13.96
CA VAL A 26 17.98 -12.45 -13.29
C VAL A 26 18.31 -11.02 -13.74
N LEU A 27 19.59 -10.64 -13.79
CA LEU A 27 20.00 -9.30 -14.21
C LEU A 27 19.64 -8.98 -15.67
N GLN A 28 19.62 -9.99 -16.55
CA GLN A 28 19.26 -9.84 -17.96
C GLN A 28 17.75 -9.92 -18.24
N ALA A 29 16.95 -10.39 -17.29
CA ALA A 29 15.50 -10.48 -17.43
C ALA A 29 14.90 -9.11 -17.74
N LYS A 30 13.75 -9.07 -18.42
CA LYS A 30 13.01 -7.84 -18.71
C LYS A 30 11.68 -7.84 -17.95
N PRO A 31 11.17 -6.67 -17.54
CA PRO A 31 9.84 -6.56 -16.96
C PRO A 31 8.80 -7.15 -17.93
N ASN A 32 7.87 -7.92 -17.38
CA ASN A 32 6.70 -8.40 -18.12
C ASN A 32 5.49 -7.46 -17.90
N THR A 33 4.37 -7.75 -18.57
CA THR A 33 3.12 -6.98 -18.45
C THR A 33 2.70 -6.74 -17.00
N GLY A 34 2.86 -7.72 -16.11
CA GLY A 34 2.49 -7.58 -14.70
C GLY A 34 3.31 -6.49 -13.99
N HIS A 35 4.61 -6.43 -14.23
CA HIS A 35 5.47 -5.39 -13.65
C HIS A 35 5.11 -4.00 -14.18
N VAL A 36 4.86 -3.90 -15.48
CA VAL A 36 4.52 -2.62 -16.13
C VAL A 36 3.17 -2.10 -15.65
N VAL A 37 2.15 -2.96 -15.61
CA VAL A 37 0.81 -2.56 -15.14
C VAL A 37 0.85 -2.17 -13.68
N LEU A 38 1.54 -2.92 -12.81
CA LEU A 38 1.69 -2.54 -11.40
C LEU A 38 2.42 -1.20 -11.24
N GLY A 39 3.47 -0.96 -12.02
CA GLY A 39 4.16 0.34 -12.06
C GLY A 39 3.22 1.48 -12.45
N ASN A 40 2.45 1.30 -13.51
CA ASN A 40 1.45 2.29 -13.94
C ASN A 40 0.39 2.52 -12.85
N LEU A 41 -0.21 1.47 -12.28
CA LEU A 41 -1.22 1.61 -11.24
C LEU A 41 -0.69 2.35 -10.00
N GLN A 42 0.58 2.15 -9.66
CA GLN A 42 1.23 2.86 -8.56
C GLN A 42 1.45 4.33 -8.87
N GLN A 43 1.97 4.65 -10.07
CA GLN A 43 2.13 6.04 -10.52
C GLN A 43 0.79 6.78 -10.59
N LEU A 44 -0.29 6.05 -10.86
CA LEU A 44 -1.64 6.58 -10.88
C LEU A 44 -2.27 6.76 -9.48
N GLY A 45 -1.60 6.31 -8.42
CA GLY A 45 -2.12 6.36 -7.06
C GLY A 45 -3.25 5.36 -6.77
N VAL A 46 -3.49 4.39 -7.66
CA VAL A 46 -4.53 3.36 -7.52
C VAL A 46 -4.10 2.28 -6.51
N ILE A 47 -2.81 1.96 -6.46
CA ILE A 47 -2.23 1.04 -5.49
C ILE A 47 -1.16 1.72 -4.63
N GLY A 48 -0.97 1.20 -3.42
CA GLY A 48 0.09 1.64 -2.52
C GLY A 48 1.48 1.04 -2.85
N PRO A 49 2.40 1.04 -1.87
CA PRO A 49 3.71 0.42 -2.02
C PRO A 49 3.63 -1.07 -2.35
N ILE A 50 4.54 -1.56 -3.18
CA ILE A 50 4.67 -2.99 -3.51
C ILE A 50 5.63 -3.65 -2.52
N VAL A 51 5.22 -4.75 -1.89
CA VAL A 51 6.13 -5.57 -1.07
C VAL A 51 6.59 -6.74 -1.92
N THR A 52 7.89 -6.82 -2.25
CA THR A 52 8.45 -7.84 -3.14
C THR A 52 9.44 -8.77 -2.42
N GLN A 53 9.21 -10.07 -2.56
CA GLN A 53 10.16 -11.12 -2.18
C GLN A 53 11.23 -11.37 -3.26
N ASN A 54 11.05 -10.78 -4.44
CA ASN A 54 11.95 -10.92 -5.56
C ASN A 54 13.13 -9.96 -5.43
N ILE A 55 14.27 -10.38 -5.97
CA ILE A 55 15.58 -9.71 -5.88
C ILE A 55 16.06 -9.19 -7.25
N ASP A 56 15.13 -9.13 -8.22
CA ASP A 56 15.38 -9.03 -9.66
C ASP A 56 15.31 -7.62 -10.25
N ASP A 57 14.92 -6.64 -9.46
CA ASP A 57 14.78 -5.23 -9.86
C ASP A 57 13.67 -4.98 -10.92
N LEU A 58 12.83 -5.98 -11.24
CA LEU A 58 11.87 -5.89 -12.34
C LEU A 58 10.70 -4.95 -12.04
N HIS A 59 10.30 -4.78 -10.79
CA HIS A 59 9.27 -3.80 -10.40
C HIS A 59 9.73 -2.36 -10.70
N ARG A 60 10.95 -2.00 -10.28
CA ARG A 60 11.55 -0.68 -10.57
C ARG A 60 11.63 -0.43 -12.06
N ARG A 61 12.16 -1.40 -12.81
CA ARG A 61 12.30 -1.33 -14.27
C ARG A 61 10.95 -1.35 -15.00
N GLY A 62 9.90 -1.85 -14.35
CA GLY A 62 8.52 -1.78 -14.80
C GLY A 62 7.82 -0.46 -14.46
N GLY A 63 8.49 0.48 -13.79
CA GLY A 63 7.95 1.80 -13.47
C GLY A 63 7.45 1.98 -12.05
N ALA A 64 7.57 0.99 -11.16
CA ALA A 64 7.26 1.20 -9.75
C ALA A 64 8.30 2.14 -9.10
N ASP A 65 7.84 3.10 -8.30
CA ASP A 65 8.67 4.06 -7.57
C ASP A 65 8.65 3.85 -6.05
N HIS A 66 7.76 3.00 -5.54
CA HIS A 66 7.62 2.67 -4.12
C HIS A 66 7.50 1.18 -3.92
N PHE A 67 8.56 0.55 -3.44
CA PHE A 67 8.51 -0.86 -3.10
C PHE A 67 9.48 -1.19 -1.97
N TYR A 68 9.17 -2.29 -1.28
CA TYR A 68 9.95 -2.86 -0.19
C TYR A 68 10.55 -4.19 -0.64
N GLU A 69 11.87 -4.25 -0.73
CA GLU A 69 12.64 -5.43 -1.13
C GLU A 69 12.96 -6.27 0.11
N VAL A 70 11.98 -7.04 0.56
CA VAL A 70 12.08 -7.76 1.85
C VAL A 70 13.10 -8.88 1.84
N HIS A 71 13.61 -9.27 0.65
CA HIS A 71 14.73 -10.20 0.49
C HIS A 71 15.98 -9.57 -0.16
N GLY A 72 16.07 -8.24 -0.18
CA GLY A 72 17.19 -7.52 -0.79
C GLY A 72 17.17 -7.55 -2.32
N HIS A 73 18.35 -7.44 -2.94
CA HIS A 73 18.46 -7.23 -4.39
C HIS A 73 19.82 -7.63 -4.97
N PHE A 74 19.87 -7.88 -6.28
CA PHE A 74 21.12 -8.17 -6.99
C PHE A 74 21.87 -6.95 -7.53
N ARG A 75 21.57 -5.72 -7.11
CA ARG A 75 22.29 -4.53 -7.62
C ARG A 75 23.71 -4.37 -7.06
N SER A 76 23.99 -4.90 -5.87
CA SER A 76 25.28 -4.77 -5.18
C SER A 76 25.57 -5.97 -4.29
N ALA A 77 26.79 -6.00 -3.77
CA ALA A 77 27.28 -6.97 -2.81
C ALA A 77 28.06 -6.27 -1.70
N SER A 78 27.93 -6.74 -0.47
CA SER A 78 28.61 -6.18 0.69
C SER A 78 29.57 -7.18 1.33
N CYS A 79 30.68 -6.67 1.87
CA CYS A 79 31.60 -7.46 2.67
C CYS A 79 30.93 -7.89 3.98
N MET A 80 30.97 -9.19 4.28
CA MET A 80 30.38 -9.72 5.51
C MET A 80 31.08 -9.27 6.81
N ASN A 81 32.30 -8.72 6.72
CA ASN A 81 33.08 -8.28 7.88
C ASN A 81 33.05 -6.77 8.13
N CYS A 82 33.21 -5.96 7.08
CA CYS A 82 33.32 -4.50 7.19
C CYS A 82 32.19 -3.72 6.50
N SER A 83 31.23 -4.42 5.89
CA SER A 83 30.09 -3.84 5.16
C SER A 83 30.46 -2.94 3.98
N ASN A 84 31.73 -2.95 3.52
CA ASN A 84 32.09 -2.24 2.29
C ASN A 84 31.32 -2.85 1.11
N GLN A 85 30.67 -1.98 0.33
CA GLN A 85 29.75 -2.37 -0.73
C GLN A 85 30.40 -2.17 -2.10
N VAL A 86 30.15 -3.11 -3.01
CA VAL A 86 30.57 -3.05 -4.40
C VAL A 86 29.37 -3.26 -5.34
N PRO A 87 29.37 -2.65 -6.54
CA PRO A 87 28.41 -2.98 -7.59
C PRO A 87 28.42 -4.48 -7.93
N MET A 88 27.25 -5.04 -8.26
CA MET A 88 27.18 -6.47 -8.62
C MET A 88 28.01 -6.82 -9.86
N GLY A 89 28.14 -5.89 -10.81
CA GLY A 89 28.99 -6.06 -11.98
C GLY A 89 30.45 -6.35 -11.62
N ASP A 90 30.97 -5.70 -10.58
CA ASP A 90 32.35 -5.89 -10.11
C ASP A 90 32.51 -7.27 -9.46
N LEU A 91 31.53 -7.69 -8.66
CA LEU A 91 31.51 -9.04 -8.10
C LEU A 91 31.53 -10.11 -9.20
N ILE A 92 30.67 -9.96 -10.23
CA ILE A 92 30.60 -10.90 -11.35
C ILE A 92 31.92 -10.94 -12.12
N ALA A 93 32.52 -9.78 -12.41
CA ALA A 93 33.80 -9.70 -13.12
C ALA A 93 34.92 -10.46 -12.37
N ARG A 94 34.92 -10.40 -11.04
CA ARG A 94 35.88 -11.13 -10.19
C ARG A 94 35.63 -12.63 -10.19
N LEU A 95 34.35 -13.04 -10.12
CA LEU A 95 33.97 -14.44 -10.27
C LEU A 95 34.39 -15.01 -11.63
N ASP A 96 34.26 -14.22 -12.71
CA ASP A 96 34.67 -14.59 -14.07
C ASP A 96 36.19 -14.75 -14.21
N GLN A 97 36.96 -14.03 -13.40
CA GLN A 97 38.41 -14.19 -13.28
C GLN A 97 38.82 -15.38 -12.39
N GLY A 98 37.85 -16.13 -11.86
CA GLY A 98 38.09 -17.31 -11.02
C GLY A 98 38.29 -16.99 -9.55
N GLU A 99 38.02 -15.76 -9.10
CA GLU A 99 38.16 -15.39 -7.69
C GLU A 99 36.99 -15.93 -6.87
N ILE A 100 37.19 -17.08 -6.22
CA ILE A 100 36.14 -17.78 -5.48
C ILE A 100 36.66 -18.27 -4.11
N PRO A 101 36.14 -17.74 -2.98
CA PRO A 101 35.17 -16.66 -2.89
C PRO A 101 35.78 -15.30 -3.26
N PRO A 102 34.97 -14.35 -3.77
CA PRO A 102 35.41 -12.97 -3.94
C PRO A 102 35.64 -12.31 -2.58
N LEU A 103 36.80 -11.68 -2.39
CA LEU A 103 37.23 -11.11 -1.12
C LEU A 103 37.23 -9.57 -1.13
N CYS A 104 36.87 -8.95 -0.02
CA CYS A 104 36.96 -7.51 0.16
C CYS A 104 38.43 -7.07 0.15
N TRP A 105 38.76 -6.05 -0.64
CA TRP A 105 40.12 -5.52 -0.71
C TRP A 105 40.56 -4.84 0.59
N ASP A 106 39.63 -4.32 1.39
CA ASP A 106 39.96 -3.58 2.61
C ASP A 106 40.27 -4.49 3.81
N CYS A 107 39.57 -5.63 3.92
CA CYS A 107 39.66 -6.48 5.12
C CYS A 107 39.77 -7.99 4.85
N GLY A 108 39.73 -8.42 3.58
CA GLY A 108 39.80 -9.82 3.20
C GLY A 108 38.55 -10.66 3.51
N GLY A 109 37.46 -10.04 3.98
CA GLY A 109 36.18 -10.72 4.22
C GLY A 109 35.47 -11.12 2.91
N ILE A 110 34.56 -12.09 2.96
CA ILE A 110 33.81 -12.54 1.76
C ILE A 110 32.83 -11.44 1.32
N LEU A 111 32.82 -11.12 0.03
CA LEU A 111 31.79 -10.28 -0.59
C LEU A 111 30.55 -11.14 -0.89
N LYS A 112 29.43 -10.80 -0.26
CA LYS A 112 28.15 -11.50 -0.39
C LYS A 112 27.17 -10.59 -1.14
N PRO A 113 26.44 -11.08 -2.16
CA PRO A 113 25.31 -10.34 -2.75
C PRO A 113 24.37 -9.78 -1.69
N ASP A 114 23.83 -8.58 -1.91
CA ASP A 114 22.92 -7.89 -0.98
C ASP A 114 21.49 -8.46 -1.05
N VAL A 115 21.41 -9.79 -0.99
CA VAL A 115 20.20 -10.59 -0.88
C VAL A 115 20.12 -11.20 0.50
N VAL A 116 18.91 -11.45 0.99
CA VAL A 116 18.66 -12.12 2.27
C VAL A 116 18.72 -13.63 2.04
N LEU A 117 19.69 -14.28 2.68
CA LEU A 117 19.80 -15.75 2.70
C LEU A 117 19.05 -16.31 3.91
N PHE A 118 18.73 -17.60 3.88
CA PHE A 118 18.26 -18.29 5.09
C PHE A 118 19.30 -18.17 6.20
N GLY A 119 18.86 -17.66 7.35
CA GLY A 119 19.71 -17.35 8.51
C GLY A 119 20.14 -15.88 8.60
N ASP A 120 19.92 -15.07 7.57
CA ASP A 120 20.07 -13.62 7.66
C ASP A 120 18.92 -12.99 8.47
N MET A 121 19.18 -11.82 9.03
CA MET A 121 18.15 -10.94 9.57
C MET A 121 17.36 -10.28 8.45
N MET A 122 16.06 -10.05 8.67
CA MET A 122 15.24 -9.31 7.72
C MET A 122 15.68 -7.83 7.62
N PRO A 123 15.67 -7.23 6.42
CA PRO A 123 16.09 -5.85 6.19
C PRO A 123 15.08 -4.84 6.74
N ALA A 124 15.47 -3.56 6.76
CA ALA A 124 14.60 -2.46 7.18
C ALA A 124 13.28 -2.43 6.39
N ASP A 125 13.33 -2.72 5.07
CA ASP A 125 12.17 -2.82 4.19
C ASP A 125 11.07 -3.75 4.72
N PHE A 126 11.43 -4.88 5.34
CA PHE A 126 10.43 -5.77 5.94
C PHE A 126 9.78 -5.16 7.18
N GLN A 127 10.56 -4.46 8.00
CA GLN A 127 10.05 -3.77 9.19
C GLN A 127 9.11 -2.64 8.79
N GLU A 128 9.45 -1.87 7.74
CA GLU A 128 8.61 -0.81 7.20
C GLU A 128 7.31 -1.37 6.58
N ALA A 129 7.41 -2.44 5.78
CA ALA A 129 6.23 -3.12 5.24
C ALA A 129 5.31 -3.65 6.36
N SER A 130 5.88 -4.24 7.41
CA SER A 130 5.13 -4.73 8.57
C SER A 130 4.48 -3.60 9.36
N LEU A 131 5.17 -2.47 9.51
CA LEU A 131 4.62 -1.28 10.16
C LEU A 131 3.44 -0.72 9.35
N LEU A 132 3.56 -0.60 8.03
CA LEU A 132 2.46 -0.19 7.16
C LEU A 132 1.27 -1.15 7.21
N ALA A 133 1.54 -2.46 7.26
CA ALA A 133 0.52 -3.47 7.45
C ALA A 133 -0.19 -3.33 8.81
N ASN A 134 0.48 -2.79 9.82
CA ASN A 134 -0.11 -2.52 11.14
C ASN A 134 -0.76 -1.14 11.28
N ILE A 135 -0.42 -0.15 10.44
CA ILE A 135 -1.00 1.19 10.51
C ILE A 135 -2.45 1.17 9.99
N CYS A 136 -3.32 2.00 10.56
CA CYS A 136 -4.73 2.14 10.16
C CYS A 136 -5.52 0.81 10.18
N GLN A 137 -5.34 -0.02 11.22
CA GLN A 137 -6.13 -1.27 11.40
C GLN A 137 -7.65 -1.04 11.39
N THR A 138 -8.09 0.18 11.71
CA THR A 138 -9.49 0.59 11.72
C THR A 138 -10.08 0.77 10.31
N VAL A 139 -9.23 0.85 9.27
CA VAL A 139 -9.64 0.98 7.88
C VAL A 139 -9.47 -0.36 7.18
N PRO A 140 -10.49 -0.88 6.47
CA PRO A 140 -10.31 -2.07 5.66
C PRO A 140 -9.25 -1.88 4.60
N LYS A 141 -8.20 -2.70 4.67
CA LYS A 141 -7.13 -2.75 3.67
C LYS A 141 -7.23 -4.04 2.87
N LEU A 142 -7.01 -3.92 1.57
CA LEU A 142 -6.87 -5.04 0.66
C LEU A 142 -5.39 -5.30 0.37
N MET A 143 -4.92 -6.53 0.57
CA MET A 143 -3.66 -7.00 0.04
C MET A 143 -3.90 -7.92 -1.17
N VAL A 144 -3.28 -7.58 -2.30
CA VAL A 144 -3.28 -8.44 -3.50
C VAL A 144 -1.95 -9.19 -3.53
N VAL A 145 -1.99 -10.48 -3.21
CA VAL A 145 -0.82 -11.37 -3.26
C VAL A 145 -0.68 -11.91 -4.67
N ILE A 146 0.48 -11.68 -5.27
CA ILE A 146 0.78 -12.03 -6.65
C ILE A 146 1.97 -12.97 -6.70
N GLY A 147 1.81 -14.14 -7.32
CA GLY A 147 2.92 -15.03 -7.67
C GLY A 147 3.76 -15.52 -6.48
N SER A 148 3.15 -15.67 -5.30
CA SER A 148 3.81 -16.21 -4.10
C SER A 148 3.11 -17.47 -3.63
N SER A 149 3.87 -18.49 -3.24
CA SER A 149 3.35 -19.67 -2.53
C SER A 149 2.95 -19.37 -1.10
N LEU A 150 3.39 -18.23 -0.55
CA LEU A 150 3.23 -17.85 0.86
C LEU A 150 3.75 -18.89 1.86
N THR A 151 4.85 -19.57 1.52
CA THR A 151 5.50 -20.58 2.37
C THR A 151 6.72 -20.08 3.13
N VAL A 152 7.25 -18.90 2.78
CA VAL A 152 8.49 -18.35 3.36
C VAL A 152 8.14 -17.33 4.44
N SER A 153 8.51 -17.65 5.68
CA SER A 153 8.38 -16.73 6.81
C SER A 153 9.59 -15.78 6.92
N PRO A 154 9.39 -14.57 7.47
CA PRO A 154 8.14 -14.04 8.06
C PRO A 154 7.18 -13.37 7.07
N VAL A 155 7.54 -13.28 5.78
CA VAL A 155 6.75 -12.53 4.78
C VAL A 155 5.36 -13.12 4.57
N ASN A 156 5.20 -14.43 4.70
CA ASN A 156 3.90 -15.10 4.61
C ASN A 156 2.86 -14.66 5.66
N TYR A 157 3.27 -14.01 6.74
CA TYR A 157 2.34 -13.47 7.74
C TYR A 157 1.76 -12.11 7.35
N LEU A 158 2.41 -11.34 6.46
CA LEU A 158 1.96 -10.00 6.09
C LEU A 158 0.51 -9.95 5.58
N PRO A 159 0.03 -10.87 4.71
CA PRO A 159 -1.37 -10.85 4.27
C PRO A 159 -2.37 -10.99 5.42
N LEU A 160 -1.99 -11.61 6.55
CA LEU A 160 -2.89 -11.84 7.68
C LEU A 160 -3.22 -10.56 8.47
N GLU A 161 -2.40 -9.52 8.32
CA GLU A 161 -2.59 -8.18 8.90
C GLU A 161 -3.59 -7.32 8.11
N PHE A 162 -4.09 -7.81 6.97
CA PHE A 162 -5.06 -7.13 6.11
C PHE A 162 -6.47 -7.69 6.30
N ASN A 163 -7.47 -6.82 6.14
CA ASN A 163 -8.88 -7.19 6.32
C ASN A 163 -9.39 -8.02 5.13
N ARG A 164 -8.87 -7.77 3.94
CA ARG A 164 -9.23 -8.47 2.70
C ARG A 164 -7.97 -8.92 1.99
N ILE A 165 -8.05 -10.11 1.39
CA ILE A 165 -6.94 -10.71 0.65
C ILE A 165 -7.47 -11.17 -0.70
N VAL A 166 -6.76 -10.81 -1.76
CA VAL A 166 -6.92 -11.39 -3.10
C VAL A 166 -5.63 -12.11 -3.45
N ILE A 167 -5.72 -13.31 -4.02
CA ILE A 167 -4.55 -14.10 -4.43
C ILE A 167 -4.61 -14.34 -5.94
N ILE A 168 -3.52 -14.00 -6.63
CA ILE A 168 -3.30 -14.30 -8.04
C ILE A 168 -2.09 -15.21 -8.12
N ASN A 169 -2.32 -16.50 -8.28
CA ASN A 169 -1.24 -17.49 -8.36
C ASN A 169 -1.65 -18.72 -9.15
N ASN A 170 -0.72 -19.30 -9.90
CA ASN A 170 -0.97 -20.49 -10.72
C ASN A 170 -1.27 -21.74 -9.87
N THR A 171 -0.67 -21.82 -8.69
CA THR A 171 -0.79 -22.97 -7.78
C THR A 171 -1.52 -22.59 -6.49
N PRO A 172 -2.14 -23.57 -5.80
CA PRO A 172 -2.68 -23.36 -4.46
C PRO A 172 -1.66 -22.78 -3.47
N THR A 173 -2.15 -22.03 -2.49
CA THR A 173 -1.40 -21.48 -1.37
C THR A 173 -2.05 -21.91 -0.06
N GLU A 174 -1.28 -21.96 1.03
CA GLU A 174 -1.81 -22.33 2.35
C GLU A 174 -2.84 -21.33 2.89
N THR A 175 -2.90 -20.12 2.33
CA THR A 175 -3.77 -19.02 2.76
C THR A 175 -4.96 -18.76 1.84
N ASP A 176 -5.18 -19.61 0.82
CA ASP A 176 -6.31 -19.47 -0.11
C ASP A 176 -7.66 -19.41 0.63
N TYR A 177 -7.81 -20.15 1.74
CA TYR A 177 -9.04 -20.18 2.53
C TYR A 177 -9.39 -18.84 3.20
N ARG A 178 -8.42 -17.92 3.33
CA ARG A 178 -8.64 -16.56 3.84
C ARG A 178 -8.90 -15.54 2.74
N ALA A 179 -8.64 -15.88 1.48
CA ALA A 179 -8.80 -14.96 0.37
C ALA A 179 -10.28 -14.86 -0.04
N GLU A 180 -10.72 -13.63 -0.31
CA GLU A 180 -12.05 -13.38 -0.84
C GLU A 180 -12.15 -13.71 -2.33
N LEU A 181 -11.03 -13.59 -3.04
CA LEU A 181 -10.91 -13.95 -4.44
C LEU A 181 -9.57 -14.62 -4.70
N VAL A 182 -9.61 -15.75 -5.43
CA VAL A 182 -8.43 -16.48 -5.86
C VAL A 182 -8.49 -16.67 -7.38
N ILE A 183 -7.51 -16.12 -8.08
CA ILE A 183 -7.37 -16.20 -9.55
C ILE A 183 -6.21 -17.14 -9.89
N ARG A 184 -6.51 -18.18 -10.67
CA ARG A 184 -5.56 -19.24 -11.08
C ARG A 184 -5.07 -19.04 -12.51
N GLU A 185 -4.45 -17.90 -12.76
CA GLU A 185 -3.96 -17.53 -14.10
C GLU A 185 -2.57 -16.89 -14.01
N GLN A 186 -1.87 -16.88 -15.15
CA GLN A 186 -0.58 -16.23 -15.27
C GLN A 186 -0.74 -14.72 -15.07
N ILE A 187 0.11 -14.14 -14.21
CA ILE A 187 0.03 -12.72 -13.82
C ILE A 187 -0.02 -11.75 -15.00
N GLY A 188 0.76 -12.00 -16.06
CA GLY A 188 0.79 -11.13 -17.23
C GLY A 188 -0.56 -11.05 -17.97
N GLN A 189 -1.33 -12.15 -17.98
CA GLN A 189 -2.65 -12.21 -18.61
C GLN A 189 -3.68 -11.48 -17.75
N VAL A 190 -3.68 -11.73 -16.44
CA VAL A 190 -4.60 -11.08 -15.49
C VAL A 190 -4.38 -9.57 -15.47
N MET A 191 -3.12 -9.14 -15.38
CA MET A 191 -2.78 -7.71 -15.36
C MET A 191 -3.02 -7.03 -16.71
N GLY A 192 -2.83 -7.76 -17.82
CA GLY A 192 -3.19 -7.27 -19.16
C GLY A 192 -4.69 -6.97 -19.27
N LYS A 193 -5.54 -7.95 -18.93
CA LYS A 193 -7.00 -7.78 -18.90
C LYS A 193 -7.44 -6.66 -17.96
N LEU A 194 -6.84 -6.58 -16.77
CA LEU A 194 -7.13 -5.49 -15.82
C LEU A 194 -6.79 -4.12 -16.41
N TRP A 195 -5.66 -4.01 -17.10
CA TRP A 195 -5.27 -2.76 -17.73
C TRP A 195 -6.18 -2.38 -18.90
N GLU A 196 -6.60 -3.35 -19.71
CA GLU A 196 -7.59 -3.14 -20.78
C GLU A 196 -8.92 -2.62 -20.22
N GLU A 197 -9.44 -3.24 -19.16
CA GLU A 197 -10.66 -2.77 -18.47
C GLU A 197 -10.50 -1.32 -17.97
N ILE A 198 -9.34 -0.99 -17.39
CA ILE A 198 -9.04 0.37 -16.91
C ILE A 198 -9.01 1.38 -18.06
N LEU A 199 -8.44 1.01 -19.21
CA LEU A 199 -8.43 1.86 -20.40
C LEU A 199 -9.85 2.01 -20.96
N GLU A 200 -10.62 0.94 -21.06
CA GLU A 200 -12.01 0.97 -21.53
C GLU A 200 -12.89 1.87 -20.66
N LEU A 201 -12.75 1.76 -19.34
CA LEU A 201 -13.37 2.65 -18.36
C LEU A 201 -12.90 4.10 -18.46
N ASN A 202 -11.83 4.37 -19.20
CA ASN A 202 -11.22 5.68 -19.35
C ASN A 202 -11.14 6.18 -20.81
N ASP A 203 -12.16 5.85 -21.62
CA ASP A 203 -12.25 6.24 -23.05
C ASP A 203 -11.03 5.83 -23.89
N GLY A 204 -10.41 4.69 -23.55
CA GLY A 204 -9.21 4.15 -24.19
C GLY A 204 -7.92 4.88 -23.86
N LYS A 205 -7.91 5.77 -22.86
CA LYS A 205 -6.73 6.57 -22.48
C LYS A 205 -6.17 6.14 -21.14
N SER A 206 -4.86 6.28 -20.97
CA SER A 206 -4.25 6.11 -19.66
C SER A 206 -4.88 7.06 -18.65
N PRO A 207 -5.19 6.60 -17.43
CA PRO A 207 -5.63 7.49 -16.38
C PRO A 207 -4.60 8.58 -16.09
N ASP A 208 -5.06 9.74 -15.63
CA ASP A 208 -4.20 10.73 -14.96
C ASP A 208 -3.98 10.26 -13.52
N PRO A 209 -2.82 10.59 -12.91
CA PRO A 209 -2.59 10.29 -11.51
C PRO A 209 -3.67 10.88 -10.61
N LEU A 210 -4.22 10.06 -9.72
CA LEU A 210 -5.11 10.55 -8.70
C LEU A 210 -4.35 11.57 -7.83
N PRO A 211 -4.90 12.78 -7.65
CA PRO A 211 -4.24 13.76 -6.83
C PRO A 211 -4.10 13.20 -5.42
N PRO A 212 -2.96 13.45 -4.77
CA PRO A 212 -2.80 13.12 -3.37
C PRO A 212 -3.88 13.87 -2.59
N GLY A 213 -4.74 13.13 -1.90
CA GLY A 213 -5.99 13.67 -1.37
C GLY A 213 -6.67 12.74 -0.38
N PHE A 214 -7.94 13.02 -0.08
CA PHE A 214 -8.77 12.14 0.72
C PHE A 214 -9.20 10.92 -0.09
N ASN A 215 -8.81 9.74 0.39
CA ASN A 215 -9.20 8.48 -0.22
C ASN A 215 -10.64 8.14 0.16
N PHE A 216 -11.58 8.35 -0.75
CA PHE A 216 -12.99 8.01 -0.57
C PHE A 216 -13.22 6.54 -0.22
N GLY A 217 -12.38 5.63 -0.73
CA GLY A 217 -12.44 4.21 -0.40
C GLY A 217 -12.32 3.95 1.10
N ILE A 218 -11.54 4.75 1.83
CA ILE A 218 -11.43 4.66 3.31
C ILE A 218 -12.76 4.97 3.98
N MET A 219 -13.45 6.02 3.52
CA MET A 219 -14.75 6.41 4.05
C MET A 219 -15.81 5.36 3.75
N ILE A 220 -15.85 4.84 2.51
CA ILE A 220 -16.78 3.78 2.12
C ILE A 220 -16.53 2.51 2.94
N ALA A 221 -15.27 2.13 3.11
CA ALA A 221 -14.90 0.93 3.85
C ALA A 221 -15.21 1.05 5.36
N TYR A 222 -15.03 2.24 5.95
CA TYR A 222 -15.49 2.53 7.29
C TYR A 222 -17.01 2.33 7.43
N LEU A 223 -17.80 2.88 6.51
CA LEU A 223 -19.25 2.76 6.55
C LEU A 223 -19.72 1.32 6.35
N ASP A 224 -19.12 0.57 5.43
CA ASP A 224 -19.48 -0.83 5.18
C ASP A 224 -19.27 -1.70 6.43
N ASN A 225 -18.18 -1.44 7.18
CA ASN A 225 -17.95 -2.10 8.48
C ASN A 225 -19.06 -1.82 9.50
N GLU A 226 -19.50 -0.57 9.60
CA GLU A 226 -20.58 -0.17 10.53
C GLU A 226 -21.90 -0.83 10.14
N VAL A 227 -22.20 -0.92 8.84
CA VAL A 227 -23.38 -1.63 8.32
C VAL A 227 -23.32 -3.12 8.64
N ARG A 228 -22.19 -3.79 8.38
CA ARG A 228 -21.99 -5.21 8.72
C ARG A 228 -22.11 -5.46 10.22
N PHE A 229 -21.57 -4.56 11.05
CA PHE A 229 -21.74 -4.63 12.49
C PHE A 229 -23.23 -4.64 12.86
N LEU A 230 -24.03 -3.70 12.33
CA LEU A 230 -25.47 -3.62 12.58
C LEU A 230 -26.23 -4.85 12.03
N GLN A 231 -25.85 -5.37 10.86
CA GLN A 231 -26.40 -6.62 10.32
C GLN A 231 -26.20 -7.79 11.28
N ASN A 232 -25.02 -7.90 11.88
CA ASN A 232 -24.73 -8.95 12.86
C ASN A 232 -25.63 -8.85 14.10
N GLN A 233 -26.00 -7.63 14.53
CA GLN A 233 -26.87 -7.40 15.69
C GLN A 233 -28.28 -7.98 15.51
N LYS A 234 -28.78 -8.07 14.26
CA LYS A 234 -30.06 -8.72 13.96
C LYS A 234 -30.05 -10.21 14.33
N SER A 235 -28.92 -10.89 14.11
CA SER A 235 -28.79 -12.33 14.35
C SER A 235 -28.20 -12.67 15.72
N ARG A 236 -27.36 -11.79 16.26
CA ARG A 236 -26.60 -11.96 17.51
C ARG A 236 -26.52 -10.62 18.24
N PRO A 237 -27.61 -10.20 18.93
CA PRO A 237 -27.63 -8.91 19.60
C PRO A 237 -26.66 -8.91 20.79
N SER A 238 -25.73 -7.95 20.80
CA SER A 238 -24.76 -7.70 21.87
C SER A 238 -24.94 -6.32 22.52
N VAL A 239 -25.88 -5.50 22.03
CA VAL A 239 -26.15 -4.12 22.46
C VAL A 239 -27.64 -3.89 22.65
N SER A 240 -27.99 -2.87 23.44
CA SER A 240 -29.38 -2.51 23.74
C SER A 240 -30.10 -1.90 22.52
N LEU A 241 -31.44 -1.99 22.50
CA LEU A 241 -32.27 -1.39 21.43
C LEU A 241 -32.11 0.14 21.34
N ASP A 242 -31.94 0.84 22.47
CA ASP A 242 -31.68 2.29 22.48
C ASP A 242 -30.33 2.63 21.84
N SER A 243 -29.29 1.87 22.18
CA SER A 243 -27.96 2.02 21.59
C SER A 243 -27.97 1.75 20.09
N LEU A 244 -28.69 0.72 19.65
CA LEU A 244 -28.85 0.39 18.23
C LEU A 244 -29.57 1.50 17.48
N THR A 245 -30.64 2.04 18.05
CA THR A 245 -31.42 3.13 17.47
C THR A 245 -30.57 4.37 17.19
N LYS A 246 -29.73 4.76 18.16
CA LYS A 246 -28.76 5.87 17.98
C LYS A 246 -27.70 5.53 16.94
N HIS A 247 -27.18 4.30 16.95
CA HIS A 247 -26.16 3.87 15.99
C HIS A 247 -26.69 3.87 14.55
N PHE A 248 -27.92 3.42 14.32
CA PHE A 248 -28.58 3.55 13.02
C PHE A 248 -28.66 5.01 12.56
N GLY A 249 -29.09 5.92 13.44
CA GLY A 249 -29.12 7.36 13.18
C GLY A 249 -27.76 7.92 12.77
N LEU A 250 -26.70 7.57 13.50
CA LEU A 250 -25.32 7.98 13.21
C LEU A 250 -24.87 7.50 11.82
N VAL A 251 -25.10 6.23 11.47
CA VAL A 251 -24.67 5.70 10.18
C VAL A 251 -25.47 6.31 9.02
N GLN A 252 -26.78 6.53 9.18
CA GLN A 252 -27.58 7.26 8.18
C GLN A 252 -27.07 8.69 7.96
N ALA A 253 -26.73 9.40 9.04
CA ALA A 253 -26.12 10.73 8.96
C ALA A 253 -24.76 10.70 8.24
N ASP A 254 -23.94 9.69 8.52
CA ASP A 254 -22.63 9.51 7.88
C ASP A 254 -22.75 9.22 6.38
N ILE A 255 -23.67 8.35 5.97
CA ILE A 255 -23.94 8.05 4.56
C ILE A 255 -24.36 9.33 3.82
N LYS A 256 -25.24 10.15 4.42
CA LYS A 256 -25.70 11.41 3.83
C LYS A 256 -24.56 12.40 3.63
N VAL A 257 -23.68 12.57 4.63
CA VAL A 257 -22.51 13.45 4.52
C VAL A 257 -21.51 12.91 3.51
N ALA A 258 -21.19 11.61 3.55
CA ALA A 258 -20.30 10.96 2.58
C ALA A 258 -20.77 11.16 1.13
N ARG A 259 -22.07 10.94 0.87
CA ARG A 259 -22.70 11.18 -0.43
C ARG A 259 -22.55 12.63 -0.87
N SER A 260 -22.79 13.56 0.04
CA SER A 260 -22.67 15.00 -0.23
C SER A 260 -21.24 15.39 -0.58
N ILE A 261 -20.25 14.86 0.15
CA ILE A 261 -18.82 15.07 -0.12
C ILE A 261 -18.44 14.52 -1.50
N ILE A 262 -18.85 13.31 -1.86
CA ILE A 262 -18.52 12.72 -3.17
C ILE A 262 -19.17 13.52 -4.30
N ALA A 263 -20.45 13.84 -4.18
CA ALA A 263 -21.20 14.59 -5.19
C ALA A 263 -20.67 16.01 -5.43
N HIS A 264 -20.14 16.65 -4.39
CA HIS A 264 -19.63 18.02 -4.43
C HIS A 264 -18.10 18.13 -4.46
N SER A 265 -17.39 17.00 -4.42
CA SER A 265 -15.93 17.01 -4.51
C SER A 265 -15.55 17.67 -5.84
N PRO A 266 -14.76 18.75 -5.84
CA PRO A 266 -14.40 19.42 -7.06
C PRO A 266 -13.12 18.81 -7.61
N GLN A 267 -13.23 18.22 -8.80
CA GLN A 267 -12.20 18.21 -9.83
C GLN A 267 -12.94 18.20 -11.15
N ALA A 268 -12.79 19.23 -11.97
CA ALA A 268 -13.41 19.27 -13.28
C ALA A 268 -12.39 19.83 -14.28
N PRO A 269 -12.21 19.18 -15.44
CA PRO A 269 -12.88 17.96 -15.87
C PRO A 269 -12.22 16.67 -15.32
N ARG A 270 -13.01 15.80 -14.67
CA ARG A 270 -12.57 14.43 -14.30
C ARG A 270 -12.43 13.55 -15.53
N GLN A 271 -11.48 12.62 -15.47
CA GLN A 271 -11.43 11.54 -16.43
C GLN A 271 -12.55 10.49 -16.20
N PRO A 272 -12.96 9.73 -17.23
CA PRO A 272 -14.03 8.75 -17.10
C PRO A 272 -13.80 7.69 -16.01
N LEU A 273 -12.57 7.20 -15.81
CA LEU A 273 -12.27 6.25 -14.73
C LEU A 273 -12.48 6.86 -13.35
N GLU A 274 -12.00 8.09 -13.13
CA GLU A 274 -12.22 8.79 -11.87
C GLU A 274 -13.73 8.96 -11.60
N ARG A 275 -14.51 9.31 -12.64
CA ARG A 275 -15.97 9.36 -12.54
C ARG A 275 -16.56 8.00 -12.17
N ALA A 276 -16.15 6.93 -12.85
CA ALA A 276 -16.62 5.58 -12.59
C ALA A 276 -16.30 5.12 -11.15
N ILE A 277 -15.12 5.47 -10.63
CA ILE A 277 -14.74 5.20 -9.23
C ILE A 277 -15.67 5.93 -8.26
N LEU A 278 -15.94 7.22 -8.49
CA LEU A 278 -16.85 8.00 -7.64
C LEU A 278 -18.29 7.51 -7.75
N ASP A 279 -18.74 7.14 -8.94
CA ASP A 279 -20.06 6.55 -9.18
C ASP A 279 -20.19 5.20 -8.47
N PHE A 280 -19.15 4.36 -8.49
CA PHE A 280 -19.09 3.14 -7.70
C PHE A 280 -19.26 3.43 -6.20
N TYR A 281 -18.55 4.42 -5.66
CA TYR A 281 -18.71 4.80 -4.26
C TYR A 281 -20.12 5.32 -3.94
N LEU A 282 -20.75 6.08 -4.84
CA LEU A 282 -22.14 6.51 -4.68
C LEU A 282 -23.11 5.31 -4.69
N GLN A 283 -22.88 4.32 -5.56
CA GLN A 283 -23.67 3.09 -5.59
C GLN A 283 -23.52 2.29 -4.29
N GLU A 284 -22.30 2.17 -3.76
CA GLU A 284 -22.07 1.51 -2.46
C GLU A 284 -22.78 2.22 -1.30
N LEU A 285 -22.80 3.56 -1.30
CA LEU A 285 -23.57 4.33 -0.32
C LEU A 285 -25.08 4.08 -0.43
N ASN A 286 -25.61 3.96 -1.64
CA ASN A 286 -27.03 3.65 -1.86
C ASN A 286 -27.38 2.23 -1.41
N ARG A 287 -26.50 1.25 -1.67
CA ARG A 287 -26.64 -0.12 -1.17
C ARG A 287 -26.70 -0.12 0.36
N MET A 288 -25.74 0.54 1.01
CA MET A 288 -25.65 0.62 2.47
C MET A 288 -26.89 1.29 3.09
N GLU A 289 -27.39 2.38 2.50
CA GLU A 289 -28.61 3.05 2.96
C GLU A 289 -29.81 2.10 2.91
N PHE A 290 -30.00 1.41 1.78
CA PHE A 290 -31.07 0.43 1.62
C PHE A 290 -30.98 -0.73 2.62
N GLU A 291 -29.78 -1.24 2.88
CA GLU A 291 -29.53 -2.29 3.87
C GLU A 291 -29.90 -1.83 5.29
N ILE A 292 -29.52 -0.60 5.66
CA ILE A 292 -29.88 -0.02 6.96
C ILE A 292 -31.39 0.14 7.11
N ASP A 293 -32.05 0.74 6.13
CA ASP A 293 -33.50 0.97 6.19
C ASP A 293 -34.26 -0.36 6.32
N SER A 294 -33.80 -1.38 5.59
CA SER A 294 -34.32 -2.74 5.69
C SER A 294 -34.11 -3.36 7.08
N LEU A 295 -32.95 -3.13 7.72
CA LEU A 295 -32.67 -3.60 9.08
C LEU A 295 -33.54 -2.90 10.11
N ILE A 296 -33.66 -1.58 10.05
CA ILE A 296 -34.51 -0.77 10.95
C ILE A 296 -35.96 -1.29 10.89
N SER A 297 -36.48 -1.47 9.67
CA SER A 297 -37.82 -2.02 9.44
C SER A 297 -37.96 -3.43 10.02
N ALA A 298 -37.01 -4.32 9.74
CA ALA A 298 -37.04 -5.70 10.24
C ALA A 298 -36.95 -5.80 11.76
N MET A 299 -36.31 -4.84 12.43
CA MET A 299 -36.16 -4.79 13.89
C MET A 299 -37.30 -4.01 14.56
N GLY A 300 -38.19 -3.38 13.80
CA GLY A 300 -39.28 -2.55 14.34
C GLY A 300 -38.78 -1.31 15.09
N LEU A 301 -37.62 -0.78 14.70
CA LEU A 301 -37.01 0.40 15.32
C LEU A 301 -37.43 1.68 14.61
N ILE A 302 -37.31 2.81 15.31
CA ILE A 302 -37.50 4.15 14.76
C ILE A 302 -36.14 4.85 14.83
N SER A 303 -35.62 5.33 13.70
CA SER A 303 -34.33 6.03 13.70
C SER A 303 -34.38 7.34 14.51
N GLN A 304 -33.30 7.63 15.22
CA GLN A 304 -33.10 8.91 15.91
C GLN A 304 -32.20 9.81 15.05
N GLU A 305 -32.53 11.10 15.00
CA GLU A 305 -31.70 12.07 14.28
C GLU A 305 -30.38 12.28 15.05
N GLU A 306 -29.25 12.10 14.36
CA GLU A 306 -27.92 12.16 14.94
C GLU A 306 -26.97 12.95 14.02
N GLY A 307 -25.87 13.45 14.59
CA GLY A 307 -24.83 14.16 13.85
C GLY A 307 -23.88 13.20 13.13
N SER A 308 -23.30 13.64 12.00
CA SER A 308 -22.29 12.82 11.32
C SER A 308 -20.94 12.84 12.03
N ARG A 309 -20.29 11.68 12.06
CA ARG A 309 -18.94 11.43 12.53
C ARG A 309 -17.87 11.63 11.44
N ILE A 310 -18.26 11.75 10.16
CA ILE A 310 -17.31 11.91 9.04
C ILE A 310 -16.38 13.13 9.23
N PRO A 311 -16.86 14.32 9.64
CA PRO A 311 -15.98 15.45 9.95
C PRO A 311 -14.99 15.22 11.07
N LYS A 312 -15.20 14.24 11.96
CA LYS A 312 -14.18 13.87 12.93
C LYS A 312 -13.21 12.85 12.34
N LEU A 313 -13.73 11.83 11.65
CA LEU A 313 -12.94 10.77 11.04
C LEU A 313 -11.86 11.30 10.09
N ILE A 314 -12.25 12.20 9.18
CA ILE A 314 -11.30 12.76 8.23
C ILE A 314 -10.26 13.60 9.00
N ASN A 315 -10.65 14.31 10.08
CA ASN A 315 -9.77 15.22 10.83
C ASN A 315 -8.74 14.40 11.61
N ASP A 316 -9.19 13.31 12.22
CA ASP A 316 -8.33 12.32 12.86
C ASP A 316 -7.35 11.71 11.82
N TYR A 317 -7.80 11.45 10.60
CA TYR A 317 -6.94 10.96 9.50
C TYR A 317 -5.88 11.98 9.06
N TYR A 318 -6.24 13.26 9.00
CA TYR A 318 -5.29 14.35 8.74
C TYR A 318 -4.26 14.47 9.87
N ASN A 319 -4.72 14.53 11.12
CA ASN A 319 -3.84 14.65 12.30
C ASN A 319 -2.92 13.45 12.44
N GLU A 320 -3.39 12.24 12.13
CA GLU A 320 -2.56 11.04 12.12
C GLU A 320 -1.49 11.11 11.03
N SER A 321 -1.85 11.56 9.82
CA SER A 321 -0.90 11.76 8.73
C SER A 321 0.18 12.77 9.11
N LEU A 322 -0.20 13.87 9.76
CA LEU A 322 0.73 14.85 10.33
C LEU A 322 1.62 14.23 11.41
N ARG A 323 1.06 13.51 12.39
CA ARG A 323 1.82 12.90 13.49
C ARG A 323 2.86 11.92 12.97
N ILE A 324 2.50 11.11 11.98
CA ILE A 324 3.40 10.17 11.31
C ILE A 324 4.53 10.94 10.61
N LEU A 325 4.20 11.97 9.83
CA LEU A 325 5.20 12.82 9.21
C LEU A 325 6.13 13.48 10.23
N MET A 326 5.61 14.03 11.31
CA MET A 326 6.43 14.63 12.39
C MET A 326 7.38 13.62 13.02
N THR A 327 6.95 12.36 13.12
CA THR A 327 7.79 11.27 13.64
C THR A 327 8.96 11.00 12.70
N TYR A 328 8.69 10.85 11.40
CA TYR A 328 9.71 10.63 10.39
C TYR A 328 10.63 11.84 10.20
N ALA A 329 10.07 13.05 10.20
CA ALA A 329 10.83 14.28 10.02
C ALA A 329 11.77 14.61 11.19
N ARG A 330 11.73 13.88 12.31
CA ARG A 330 12.67 14.02 13.44
C ARG A 330 13.77 12.96 13.45
N GLN A 331 13.61 11.89 12.68
CA GLN A 331 14.59 10.82 12.62
C GLN A 331 15.72 11.22 11.65
N GLU A 332 16.95 10.81 11.97
CA GLU A 332 18.14 11.17 11.18
C GLU A 332 18.28 10.31 9.90
N ASN A 333 17.76 9.09 9.90
CA ASN A 333 17.97 8.08 8.86
C ASN A 333 16.72 7.76 8.01
N VAL A 334 15.78 8.69 7.88
CA VAL A 334 14.58 8.46 7.07
C VAL A 334 14.83 8.83 5.62
N LEU A 335 14.41 7.96 4.71
CA LEU A 335 14.44 8.20 3.27
C LEU A 335 13.64 9.47 2.92
N PRO A 336 14.22 10.44 2.18
CA PRO A 336 13.55 11.68 1.78
C PRO A 336 12.19 11.47 1.10
N GLU A 337 12.04 10.40 0.33
CA GLU A 337 10.83 10.04 -0.41
C GLU A 337 9.65 9.72 0.53
N ILE A 338 9.93 9.16 1.72
CA ILE A 338 8.90 8.90 2.73
C ILE A 338 8.38 10.24 3.28
N VAL A 339 9.28 11.18 3.56
CA VAL A 339 8.93 12.53 4.06
C VAL A 339 8.11 13.28 3.02
N GLU A 340 8.51 13.23 1.74
CA GLU A 340 7.79 13.85 0.62
C GLU A 340 6.39 13.27 0.44
N LYS A 341 6.24 11.93 0.46
CA LYS A 341 4.95 11.26 0.31
C LYS A 341 3.99 11.60 1.44
N MET A 342 4.48 11.62 2.69
CA MET A 342 3.66 11.95 3.85
C MET A 342 3.25 13.42 3.86
N ALA A 343 4.15 14.33 3.45
CA ALA A 343 3.84 15.73 3.24
C ALA A 343 2.73 15.91 2.21
N THR A 344 2.94 15.35 1.03
CA THR A 344 2.01 15.40 -0.11
C THR A 344 0.62 14.89 0.27
N ARG A 345 0.52 13.79 1.01
CA ARG A 345 -0.74 13.27 1.57
C ARG A 345 -1.39 14.22 2.56
N ALA A 346 -0.65 14.79 3.51
CA ALA A 346 -1.19 15.71 4.51
C ALA A 346 -1.77 16.98 3.87
N PHE A 347 -1.07 17.59 2.91
CA PHE A 347 -1.60 18.74 2.15
C PHE A 347 -2.82 18.35 1.31
N GLY A 348 -2.77 17.20 0.65
CA GLY A 348 -3.90 16.67 -0.10
C GLY A 348 -5.19 16.58 0.71
N ILE A 349 -5.13 16.00 1.91
CA ILE A 349 -6.29 15.88 2.81
C ILE A 349 -6.76 17.27 3.27
N TYR A 350 -5.84 18.18 3.60
CA TYR A 350 -6.19 19.54 4.03
C TYR A 350 -6.91 20.33 2.93
N ASN A 351 -6.42 20.26 1.69
CA ASN A 351 -7.00 20.96 0.55
C ASN A 351 -8.36 20.37 0.18
N PHE A 352 -8.47 19.04 0.17
CA PHE A 352 -9.76 18.36 0.06
C PHE A 352 -10.76 18.86 1.10
N TRP A 353 -10.33 18.99 2.36
CA TRP A 353 -11.20 19.49 3.43
C TRP A 353 -11.66 20.91 3.20
N THR A 354 -10.72 21.79 2.87
CA THR A 354 -10.99 23.21 2.68
C THR A 354 -12.04 23.39 1.60
N SER A 355 -11.93 22.61 0.53
CA SER A 355 -12.90 22.57 -0.55
C SER A 355 -14.27 22.02 -0.12
N ALA A 356 -14.28 20.91 0.63
CA ALA A 356 -15.51 20.34 1.17
C ALA A 356 -16.21 21.29 2.18
N ASN A 357 -15.45 22.02 3.01
CA ASN A 357 -15.98 23.04 3.92
C ASN A 357 -16.69 24.16 3.16
N GLN A 358 -16.05 24.71 2.13
CA GLN A 358 -16.63 25.81 1.33
C GLN A 358 -17.97 25.40 0.71
N THR A 359 -18.12 24.13 0.35
CA THR A 359 -19.30 23.63 -0.35
C THR A 359 -20.37 23.07 0.60
N LEU A 360 -19.96 22.49 1.74
CA LEU A 360 -20.84 21.70 2.61
C LEU A 360 -20.90 22.22 4.06
N GLY A 361 -20.16 23.27 4.41
CA GLY A 361 -20.17 23.89 5.74
C GLY A 361 -19.47 23.07 6.84
N ILE A 362 -18.61 22.10 6.49
CA ILE A 362 -17.93 21.20 7.44
C ILE A 362 -16.79 21.94 8.16
N ALA A 363 -16.72 21.97 9.50
CA ALA A 363 -15.69 22.71 10.25
C ALA A 363 -14.24 22.40 9.80
N LEU A 364 -13.39 23.43 9.65
CA LEU A 364 -11.99 23.28 9.19
C LEU A 364 -11.07 22.71 10.30
N PRO A 365 -10.03 21.94 9.93
CA PRO A 365 -8.94 21.60 10.85
C PRO A 365 -8.11 22.85 11.22
N ALA A 366 -7.41 22.78 12.37
CA ALA A 366 -6.62 23.90 12.87
C ALA A 366 -5.47 24.28 11.91
N ARG A 367 -5.35 25.58 11.58
CA ARG A 367 -4.32 26.09 10.66
C ARG A 367 -2.89 26.00 11.19
N GLU A 368 -2.73 25.98 12.51
CA GLU A 368 -1.42 26.00 13.18
C GLU A 368 -0.54 24.80 12.78
N GLU A 369 -1.16 23.64 12.56
CA GLU A 369 -0.44 22.42 12.17
C GLU A 369 0.02 22.43 10.72
N LEU A 370 -0.75 23.09 9.84
CA LEU A 370 -0.36 23.31 8.43
C LEU A 370 0.87 24.23 8.34
N ASP A 371 0.94 25.26 9.17
CA ASP A 371 2.09 26.17 9.17
C ASP A 371 3.36 25.48 9.71
N ARG A 372 3.22 24.62 10.73
CA ARG A 372 4.31 23.75 11.20
C ARG A 372 4.77 22.77 10.12
N LEU A 373 3.83 22.20 9.38
CA LEU A 373 4.10 21.30 8.26
C LEU A 373 4.94 21.99 7.17
N LYS A 374 4.52 23.19 6.72
CA LYS A 374 5.26 23.99 5.73
C LYS A 374 6.71 24.26 6.16
N LYS A 375 6.90 24.60 7.44
CA LYS A 375 8.24 24.87 8.00
C LYS A 375 9.15 23.64 7.93
N ILE A 376 8.67 22.48 8.36
CA ILE A 376 9.47 21.25 8.42
C ILE A 376 9.89 20.76 7.03
N ILE A 377 9.00 20.86 6.04
CA ILE A 377 9.32 20.51 4.66
C ILE A 377 10.42 21.41 4.10
N SER A 378 10.31 22.72 4.36
CA SER A 378 11.34 23.69 3.97
C SER A 378 12.70 23.37 4.60
N GLU A 379 12.73 22.98 5.88
CA GLU A 379 13.97 22.62 6.59
C GLU A 379 14.60 21.32 6.07
N ARG A 380 13.80 20.38 5.57
CA ARG A 380 14.25 19.09 5.02
C ARG A 380 14.62 19.14 3.53
N GLY A 381 14.44 20.28 2.86
CA GLY A 381 14.77 20.44 1.43
C GLY A 381 13.89 19.60 0.50
N VAL A 382 12.73 19.16 0.97
CA VAL A 382 11.80 18.33 0.21
C VAL A 382 11.09 19.19 -0.84
N LYS A 383 11.13 18.76 -2.10
CA LYS A 383 10.48 19.44 -3.24
C LYS A 383 9.08 18.90 -3.50
N ALA A 384 8.24 18.86 -2.48
CA ALA A 384 6.83 18.52 -2.67
C ALA A 384 6.15 19.66 -3.44
N ASP A 385 5.35 19.35 -4.46
CA ASP A 385 4.44 20.35 -5.03
C ASP A 385 3.35 20.62 -3.99
N LEU A 386 3.45 21.75 -3.30
CA LEU A 386 2.52 22.15 -2.24
C LEU A 386 1.42 23.07 -2.75
N ASN A 387 1.39 23.36 -4.05
CA ASN A 387 0.42 24.25 -4.67
C ASN A 387 -0.74 23.47 -5.28
N PHE A 388 -1.55 22.84 -4.43
CA PHE A 388 -2.88 22.37 -4.86
C PHE A 388 -3.89 23.47 -4.56
N ASN A 389 -3.94 24.48 -5.44
CA ASN A 389 -4.95 25.55 -5.40
C ASN A 389 -6.24 25.13 -6.09
#